data_AF-A0AAQ3U3K4-F1
#
_entry.id   AF-A0AAQ3U3K4-F1
#
_cell.length_a   1.000
_cell.length_b   1.000
_cell.length_c   1.000
_cell.angle_alpha   90.00
_cell.angle_beta   90.00
_cell.angle_gamma   90.00
#
_symmetry.space_group_name_H-M   'P 1'
#
loop_
_entity.id
_entity.type
_entity.pdbx_description
1 polymer ?
#
loop_
_entity_poly.entity_id
_entity_poly.type
_entity_poly.pdbx_seq_one_letter_code
_entity_poly.pdbx_strand_id
1 'polypeptide(L)'
;MSMQEYIQKFTKLSRYAPSEVDSDDKKCGNFVRGLTPEIKTLTYTCDYNNFSMLLNRVIKLEEGKKEEKSHLKRKFMEIKNKRQDRQFR
;
A
#
# COMPACT_ATOMS: atom_id res chain seq x y z
N MET A 1 0.31 -3.63 9.49
CA MET A 1 -1.11 -3.45 9.21
C MET A 1 -1.27 -3.56 7.71
N SER A 2 -2.15 -4.44 7.23
CA SER A 2 -2.48 -4.55 5.80
C SER A 2 -3.39 -3.40 5.38
N MET A 3 -3.52 -3.18 4.07
CA MET A 3 -4.44 -2.17 3.54
C MET A 3 -5.88 -2.46 3.94
N GLN A 4 -6.29 -3.73 3.95
CA GLN A 4 -7.64 -4.13 4.37
C GLN A 4 -7.91 -3.77 5.84
N GLU A 5 -6.96 -4.02 6.73
CA GLU A 5 -7.07 -3.61 8.13
C GLU A 5 -7.14 -2.08 8.28
N TYR A 6 -6.37 -1.36 7.47
CA TYR A 6 -6.39 0.11 7.46
C TYR A 6 -7.76 0.65 6.99
N ILE A 7 -8.32 0.10 5.91
CA ILE A 7 -9.66 0.48 5.39
C ILE A 7 -10.73 0.26 6.46
N GLN A 8 -10.69 -0.87 7.15
CA GLN A 8 -11.64 -1.17 8.23
C GLN A 8 -11.51 -0.17 9.39
N LYS A 9 -10.29 0.13 9.82
CA LYS A 9 -10.04 1.13 10.87
C LYS A 9 -10.49 2.52 10.45
N PHE A 10 -10.17 2.94 9.23
CA PHE A 10 -10.61 4.22 8.68
C PHE A 10 -12.14 4.32 8.68
N THR A 11 -12.83 3.27 8.20
CA THR A 11 -14.31 3.22 8.19
C THR A 11 -14.89 3.30 9.60
N LYS A 12 -14.28 2.61 10.57
CA LYS A 12 -14.69 2.68 11.98
C LYS A 12 -14.51 4.09 12.55
N LEU A 13 -13.37 4.74 12.27
CA LEU A 13 -13.07 6.09 12.75
C LEU A 13 -13.93 7.15 12.07
N SER A 14 -14.29 6.95 10.80
CA SER A 14 -15.16 7.85 10.02
C SER A 14 -16.53 8.05 10.68
N ARG A 15 -17.01 7.07 11.46
CA ARG A 15 -18.27 7.17 12.21
C ARG A 15 -18.25 8.25 13.29
N TYR A 16 -17.07 8.61 13.79
CA TYR A 16 -16.90 9.61 14.83
C TYR A 16 -16.70 11.03 14.28
N ALA A 17 -16.43 11.17 12.98
CA ALA A 17 -16.22 12.45 12.32
C ALA A 17 -16.90 12.48 10.94
N PRO A 18 -18.25 12.38 10.88
CA PRO A 18 -18.97 12.33 9.60
C PRO A 18 -18.76 13.58 8.75
N SER A 19 -18.49 14.74 9.36
CA SER A 19 -18.17 16.01 8.68
C SER A 19 -16.84 16.01 7.91
N GLU A 20 -15.94 15.08 8.25
CA GLU A 20 -14.62 14.94 7.63
C GLU A 20 -14.64 13.96 6.45
N VAL A 21 -15.77 13.27 6.23
CA VAL A 21 -15.96 12.23 5.21
C VAL A 21 -17.28 12.41 4.46
N ASP A 22 -17.88 13.59 4.55
CA ASP A 22 -19.17 13.96 3.95
C ASP A 22 -19.11 13.99 2.42
N SER A 23 -17.94 14.29 1.86
CA SER A 23 -17.69 14.28 0.42
C SER A 23 -16.60 13.27 0.07
N ASP A 24 -16.69 12.66 -1.13
CA ASP A 24 -15.66 11.76 -1.64
C ASP A 24 -14.28 12.41 -1.65
N ASP A 25 -14.18 13.71 -1.99
CA ASP A 25 -12.92 14.46 -2.00
C ASP A 25 -12.26 14.51 -0.62
N LYS A 26 -13.00 14.98 0.40
CA LYS A 26 -12.53 15.03 1.79
C LYS A 26 -12.19 13.63 2.32
N LYS A 27 -13.04 12.65 2.03
CA LYS A 27 -12.83 11.25 2.42
C LYS A 27 -11.56 10.68 1.80
N CYS A 28 -11.34 10.92 0.51
CA CYS A 28 -10.12 10.52 -0.20
C CYS A 28 -8.89 11.23 0.37
N GLY A 29 -8.95 12.55 0.57
CA GLY A 29 -7.85 13.34 1.14
C GLY A 29 -7.44 12.84 2.53
N ASN A 30 -8.41 12.61 3.40
CA ASN A 30 -8.18 12.08 4.75
C ASN A 30 -7.63 10.64 4.71
N PHE A 31 -8.11 9.80 3.79
CA PHE A 31 -7.59 8.45 3.61
C PHE A 31 -6.13 8.46 3.13
N VAL A 32 -5.81 9.24 2.10
CA VAL A 32 -4.46 9.37 1.52
C VAL A 32 -3.47 9.98 2.52
N ARG A 33 -3.93 10.87 3.40
CA ARG A 33 -3.11 11.46 4.46
C ARG A 33 -2.55 10.41 5.43
N GLY A 34 -3.32 9.36 5.74
CA GLY A 34 -2.89 8.27 6.62
C GLY A 34 -2.17 7.11 5.93
N LEU A 35 -1.99 7.16 4.60
CA LEU A 35 -1.19 6.17 3.88
C LEU A 35 0.29 6.31 4.17
N THR A 36 1.03 5.20 4.04
CA THR A 36 2.49 5.22 4.12
C THR A 36 3.07 6.05 2.95
N PRO A 37 4.18 6.77 3.15
CA PRO A 37 4.77 7.63 2.12
C PRO A 37 5.00 6.91 0.80
N GLU A 38 5.42 5.65 0.84
CA GLU A 38 5.63 4.83 -0.35
C GLU A 38 4.36 4.65 -1.20
N ILE A 39 3.23 4.30 -0.58
CA ILE A 39 1.96 4.07 -1.28
C ILE A 39 1.34 5.41 -1.67
N LYS A 40 1.46 6.41 -0.80
CA LYS A 40 0.96 7.77 -1.00
C LYS A 40 1.51 8.40 -2.28
N THR A 41 2.83 8.33 -2.49
CA THR A 41 3.47 8.84 -3.71
C THR A 41 2.95 8.16 -4.97
N LEU A 42 2.77 6.85 -4.95
CA LEU A 42 2.23 6.06 -6.09
C LEU A 42 0.73 6.28 -6.34
N THR A 43 0.05 6.84 -5.35
CA THR A 43 -1.36 7.21 -5.44
C THR A 43 -1.51 8.58 -6.10
N TYR A 44 -0.62 9.54 -5.81
CA TYR A 44 -0.64 10.87 -6.43
C TYR A 44 -0.35 10.89 -7.93
N THR A 45 0.31 9.86 -8.47
CA THR A 45 0.63 9.79 -9.90
C THR A 45 -0.58 9.48 -10.79
N CYS A 46 -1.76 9.26 -10.21
CA CYS A 46 -2.95 8.86 -10.95
C CYS A 46 -4.18 9.54 -10.35
N ASP A 47 -4.99 10.18 -11.18
CA ASP A 47 -6.24 10.77 -10.73
C ASP A 47 -7.26 9.70 -10.32
N TYR A 48 -8.00 9.97 -9.25
CA TYR A 48 -9.08 9.12 -8.78
C TYR A 48 -10.36 9.96 -8.64
N ASN A 49 -11.43 9.53 -9.31
CA ASN A 49 -12.70 10.27 -9.31
C ASN A 49 -13.59 9.93 -8.10
N ASN A 50 -13.32 8.83 -7.41
CA ASN A 50 -14.08 8.40 -6.24
C ASN A 50 -13.25 7.53 -5.29
N PHE A 51 -13.76 7.37 -4.07
CA PHE A 51 -13.13 6.60 -3.01
C PHE A 51 -12.95 5.13 -3.39
N SER A 52 -13.89 4.53 -4.11
CA SER A 52 -13.80 3.12 -4.54
C SER A 52 -12.63 2.87 -5.51
N MET A 53 -12.36 3.79 -6.44
CA MET A 53 -11.19 3.74 -7.33
C MET A 53 -9.89 3.88 -6.54
N LEU A 54 -9.85 4.82 -5.59
CA LEU A 54 -8.72 4.99 -4.68
C LEU A 54 -8.43 3.71 -3.90
N LEU A 55 -9.44 3.08 -3.29
CA LEU A 55 -9.27 1.83 -2.54
C LEU A 55 -8.72 0.70 -3.41
N ASN A 56 -9.33 0.46 -4.58
CA ASN A 56 -8.89 -0.58 -5.50
C ASN A 56 -7.45 -0.36 -5.96
N ARG A 57 -7.07 0.90 -6.22
CA ARG A 57 -5.70 1.26 -6.60
C ARG A 57 -4.73 0.96 -5.48
N VAL A 58 -5.05 1.40 -4.28
CA VAL A 58 -4.18 1.27 -3.12
C VAL A 58 -3.98 -0.20 -2.70
N ILE A 59 -5.01 -1.04 -2.81
CA ILE A 59 -4.90 -2.50 -2.61
C ILE A 59 -3.91 -3.11 -3.61
N LYS A 60 -4.06 -2.82 -4.91
CA LYS A 60 -3.15 -3.30 -5.96
C LYS A 60 -1.70 -2.83 -5.75
N LEU A 61 -1.52 -1.59 -5.28
CA LEU A 61 -0.20 -1.05 -4.96
C LEU A 61 0.46 -1.79 -3.80
N GLU A 62 -0.31 -2.13 -2.75
CA GLU A 62 0.20 -2.95 -1.64
C GLU A 62 0.62 -4.34 -2.11
N GLU A 63 -0.21 -5.01 -2.92
CA GLU A 63 0.09 -6.33 -3.48
C GLU A 63 1.35 -6.31 -4.35
N GLY A 64 1.44 -5.38 -5.31
CA GLY A 64 2.62 -5.24 -6.16
C GLY A 64 3.90 -4.97 -5.37
N LYS A 65 3.81 -4.17 -4.29
CA LYS A 65 4.95 -3.94 -3.37
C LYS A 65 5.35 -5.20 -2.61
N LYS A 66 4.39 -6.01 -2.19
CA LYS A 66 4.65 -7.28 -1.50
C LYS A 66 5.32 -8.28 -2.43
N GLU A 67 4.88 -8.34 -3.68
CA GLU A 67 5.51 -9.16 -4.73
C GLU A 67 6.93 -8.72 -5.04
N GLU A 68 7.17 -7.41 -5.22
CA GLU A 68 8.50 -6.86 -5.49
C GLU A 68 9.48 -7.20 -4.34
N LYS A 69 9.07 -6.97 -3.08
CA LYS A 69 9.87 -7.32 -1.91
C LYS A 69 10.18 -8.81 -1.85
N SER A 70 9.22 -9.66 -2.21
CA SER A 70 9.40 -11.12 -2.23
C SER A 70 10.38 -11.55 -3.32
N HIS A 71 10.26 -10.96 -4.50
CA HIS A 71 11.15 -11.21 -5.64
C HIS A 71 12.58 -10.77 -5.35
N LEU A 72 12.78 -9.59 -4.75
CA LEU A 72 14.10 -9.10 -4.32
C LEU A 72 14.73 -10.01 -3.27
N LYS A 73 13.95 -10.47 -2.28
CA LYS A 73 14.43 -11.43 -1.27
C LYS A 73 14.88 -12.74 -1.90
N ARG A 74 14.11 -13.29 -2.84
CA ARG A 74 14.46 -14.52 -3.56
C ARG A 74 15.77 -14.35 -4.33
N LYS A 75 15.89 -13.28 -5.14
CA LYS A 75 17.13 -12.97 -5.86
C LYS A 75 18.34 -12.82 -4.94
N PHE A 76 18.17 -12.18 -3.80
CA PHE A 76 19.24 -12.01 -2.82
C PHE A 76 19.70 -13.35 -2.24
N MET A 77 18.76 -14.24 -1.88
CA MET A 77 19.08 -15.59 -1.41
C MET A 77 19.78 -16.43 -2.47
N GLU A 78 19.35 -16.36 -3.73
CA GLU A 78 19.99 -17.08 -4.84
C GLU A 78 21.44 -16.63 -5.05
N ILE A 79 21.70 -15.32 -4.96
CA ILE A 79 23.07 -14.77 -5.04
C ILE A 79 23.91 -15.22 -3.86
N LYS A 80 23.34 -15.23 -2.65
CA LYS A 80 24.03 -15.68 -1.43
C LYS A 80 24.42 -17.15 -1.50
N ASN A 81 23.50 -18.02 -1.92
CA ASN A 81 23.76 -19.46 -2.06
C ASN A 81 24.87 -19.71 -3.09
N LYS A 82 24.78 -19.09 -4.28
CA LYS A 82 25.83 -19.18 -5.32
C LYS A 82 27.21 -18.69 -4.88
N ARG A 83 27.29 -17.82 -3.86
CA ARG A 83 28.57 -17.38 -3.28
C ARG A 83 29.09 -18.41 -2.28
N GLN A 84 28.22 -19.00 -1.46
CA GLN A 84 28.61 -20.04 -0.51
C GLN A 84 29.08 -21.31 -1.22
N ASP A 85 28.35 -21.81 -2.23
CA ASP A 85 28.76 -22.99 -3.03
C ASP A 85 30.16 -22.85 -3.65
N ARG A 86 30.57 -21.62 -4.01
CA ARG A 86 31.90 -21.35 -4.58
C ARG A 86 33.03 -21.31 -3.57
N GLN A 87 32.72 -21.12 -2.28
CA GLN A 87 33.72 -21.08 -1.21
C GLN A 87 34.03 -22.47 -0.63
N PHE A 88 33.19 -23.47 -0.93
CA PHE A 88 33.35 -24.86 -0.46
C PHE A 88 33.78 -25.83 -1.57
N ARG A 89 34.26 -25.32 -2.71
CA ARG A 89 34.71 -26.08 -3.88
C ARG A 89 36.17 -25.78 -4.16
#